data_AF-A0A974VW46-F1
#
_entry.id   AF-A0A974VW46-F1
#
_cell.length_a   1.000
_cell.length_b   1.000
_cell.length_c   1.000
_cell.angle_alpha   90.00
_cell.angle_beta   90.00
_cell.angle_gamma   90.00
#
_symmetry.space_group_name_H-M   'P 1'
#
loop_
_entity.id
_entity.type
_entity.pdbx_description
1 polymer ?
#
loop_
_entity_poly.entity_id
_entity_poly.type
_entity_poly.pdbx_seq_one_letter_code
_entity_poly.pdbx_strand_id
1 'polypeptide(L)'
;MAEFELYRYSHADGSSKDWAIRLNGDGSFTTRWGRTGSRLPQDKTKPLRHPDEVHHLKQAKRRKGYELVGRVQIDAAGNLLTPIQGVTPATPPVRPRIKAVYWSIELTNPGKPAVRDRLGNRVQSLIGLIKAAGDIEASSRWDGWRQLIDLTESDALVELSGKIRQGHGVIPLLFLLALRQSELDNVQIGIAGEEAREIGDLKAEPELLAWFGTDLESVRPLAEALELLQPRINLTTLVGDNFYF
;
A
#
# COMPACT_ATOMS: atom_id res chain seq x y z
N MET A 1 4.57 35.83 12.56
CA MET A 1 5.08 34.86 11.56
C MET A 1 5.14 33.51 12.24
N ALA A 2 4.88 32.43 11.52
CA ALA A 2 4.78 31.12 12.13
C ALA A 2 5.34 30.04 11.22
N GLU A 3 6.13 29.14 11.80
CA GLU A 3 6.60 27.94 11.12
C GLU A 3 5.48 26.90 11.09
N PHE A 4 5.26 26.29 9.92
CA PHE A 4 4.33 25.20 9.70
C PHE A 4 5.03 24.04 9.02
N GLU A 5 4.62 22.81 9.34
CA GLU A 5 4.88 21.67 8.46
C GLU A 5 3.87 21.69 7.31
N LEU A 6 4.38 21.72 6.09
CA LEU A 6 3.61 21.77 4.86
C LEU A 6 3.53 20.37 4.25
N TYR A 7 2.31 19.97 3.89
CA TYR A 7 2.02 18.75 3.18
C TYR A 7 1.33 19.04 1.85
N ARG A 8 1.58 18.20 0.84
CA ARG A 8 0.98 18.32 -0.50
C ARG A 8 0.29 17.04 -0.91
N TYR A 9 -0.92 17.18 -1.42
CA TYR A 9 -1.64 16.13 -2.13
C TYR A 9 -1.62 16.46 -3.62
N SER A 10 -1.24 15.49 -4.44
CA SER A 10 -1.23 15.60 -5.90
C SER A 10 -2.37 14.79 -6.49
N HIS A 11 -3.18 15.43 -7.32
CA HIS A 11 -4.26 14.79 -8.06
C HIS A 11 -3.71 14.18 -9.36
N ALA A 12 -4.42 13.17 -9.89
CA ALA A 12 -4.06 12.54 -11.16
C ALA A 12 -4.15 13.49 -12.37
N ASP A 13 -4.94 14.56 -12.26
CA ASP A 13 -5.08 15.63 -13.27
C ASP A 13 -3.94 16.66 -13.24
N GLY A 14 -2.92 16.45 -12.40
CA GLY A 14 -1.78 17.37 -12.23
C GLY A 14 -2.05 18.57 -11.33
N SER A 15 -3.28 18.75 -10.84
CA SER A 15 -3.57 19.74 -9.80
C SER A 15 -3.04 19.27 -8.44
N SER A 16 -2.78 20.22 -7.53
CA SER A 16 -2.29 19.91 -6.20
C SER A 16 -2.90 20.80 -5.12
N LYS A 17 -2.98 20.25 -3.92
CA LYS A 17 -3.55 20.89 -2.74
C LYS A 17 -2.56 20.83 -1.59
N ASP A 18 -2.31 21.99 -1.00
CA ASP A 18 -1.41 22.15 0.13
C ASP A 18 -2.20 22.21 1.45
N TRP A 19 -1.67 21.57 2.48
CA TRP A 19 -2.18 21.58 3.85
C TRP A 19 -1.02 21.76 4.82
N ALA A 20 -1.07 22.81 5.62
CA ALA A 20 -0.05 23.16 6.58
C ALA A 20 -0.58 22.98 8.00
N ILE A 21 0.26 22.53 8.94
CA ILE A 21 -0.09 22.40 10.36
C ILE A 21 1.05 22.88 11.26
N ARG A 22 0.70 23.52 12.37
CA ARG A 22 1.63 23.86 13.45
C ARG A 22 1.00 23.64 14.82
N LEU A 23 1.83 23.31 15.80
CA LEU A 23 1.51 23.44 17.22
C LEU A 23 1.78 24.88 17.66
N ASN A 24 0.87 25.44 18.44
CA ASN A 24 1.00 26.76 19.04
C ASN A 24 1.51 26.60 20.48
N GLY A 25 2.26 27.59 20.97
CA GLY A 25 2.81 27.55 22.33
C GLY A 25 1.77 27.65 23.45
N ASP A 26 0.52 27.95 23.12
CA ASP A 26 -0.63 28.06 24.04
C ASP A 26 -1.42 26.74 24.18
N GLY A 27 -0.89 25.63 23.66
CA GLY A 27 -1.57 24.33 23.68
C GLY A 27 -2.69 24.22 22.64
N SER A 28 -2.75 25.11 21.64
CA SER A 28 -3.60 24.95 20.46
C SER A 28 -2.79 24.49 19.25
N PHE A 29 -3.46 24.19 18.15
CA PHE A 29 -2.81 23.95 16.85
C PHE A 29 -3.57 24.70 15.75
N THR A 30 -2.84 25.14 14.74
CA THR A 30 -3.40 25.82 13.57
C THR A 30 -3.15 24.99 12.32
N THR A 31 -4.19 24.83 11.51
CA THR A 31 -4.11 24.25 10.17
C THR A 31 -4.42 25.30 9.12
N ARG A 32 -3.74 25.24 7.96
CA ARG A 32 -4.05 26.07 6.78
C ARG A 32 -4.12 25.22 5.53
N TRP A 33 -4.93 25.60 4.55
CA TRP A 33 -5.00 24.86 3.29
C TRP A 33 -5.49 25.68 2.11
N GLY A 34 -5.20 25.16 0.92
CA GLY A 34 -5.57 25.80 -0.34
C GLY A 34 -5.03 25.01 -1.53
N ARG A 35 -5.33 25.50 -2.73
CA ARG A 35 -4.63 25.06 -3.94
C ARG A 35 -3.13 25.35 -3.77
N THR A 36 -2.28 24.45 -4.25
CA THR A 36 -0.84 24.63 -4.23
C THR A 36 -0.44 25.93 -4.93
N GLY A 37 0.41 26.73 -4.29
CA GLY A 37 0.83 28.04 -4.76
C GLY A 37 1.52 28.85 -3.67
N SER A 38 1.60 30.17 -3.86
CA SER A 38 2.25 31.08 -2.91
C SER A 38 1.40 31.46 -1.70
N ARG A 39 0.15 30.98 -1.61
CA ARG A 39 -0.80 31.38 -0.56
C ARG A 39 -1.75 30.25 -0.15
N LEU A 40 -1.94 30.07 1.16
CA LEU A 40 -2.96 29.22 1.77
C LEU A 40 -4.05 30.07 2.44
N PRO A 41 -5.18 30.33 1.77
CA PRO A 41 -6.17 31.31 2.21
C PRO A 41 -7.11 30.79 3.31
N GLN A 42 -7.22 29.47 3.50
CA GLN A 42 -8.12 28.90 4.50
C GLN A 42 -7.34 28.48 5.73
N ASP A 43 -7.86 28.76 6.92
CA ASP A 43 -7.25 28.36 8.17
C ASP A 43 -8.27 27.93 9.24
N LYS A 44 -7.78 27.17 10.22
CA LYS A 44 -8.54 26.77 11.40
C LYS A 44 -7.61 26.51 12.57
N THR A 45 -7.88 27.17 13.68
CA THR A 45 -7.20 26.95 14.97
C THR A 45 -8.11 26.21 15.94
N LYS A 46 -7.57 25.25 16.66
CA LYS A 46 -8.28 24.45 17.67
C LYS A 46 -7.40 24.19 18.89
N PRO A 47 -7.95 24.10 20.11
CA PRO A 47 -7.20 23.62 21.27
C PRO A 47 -6.81 22.15 21.08
N LEU A 48 -5.63 21.74 21.59
CA LEU A 48 -5.33 20.31 21.77
C LEU A 48 -6.26 19.73 22.82
N ARG A 49 -6.88 18.60 22.49
CA ARG A 49 -7.63 17.79 23.45
C ARG A 49 -6.78 16.64 24.00
N HIS A 50 -5.85 16.14 23.19
CA HIS A 50 -4.91 15.09 23.56
C HIS A 50 -3.52 15.39 23.00
N PRO A 51 -2.42 15.01 23.69
CA PRO A 51 -1.05 15.24 23.24
C PRO A 51 -0.76 14.74 21.82
N ASP A 52 -1.37 13.62 21.42
CA ASP A 52 -1.14 12.97 20.13
C ASP A 52 -2.07 13.43 19.00
N GLU A 53 -3.00 14.36 19.26
CA GLU A 53 -4.03 14.77 18.29
C GLU A 53 -3.41 15.28 16.98
N VAL A 54 -2.36 16.10 17.07
CA VAL A 54 -1.63 16.60 15.91
C VAL A 54 -0.90 15.48 15.17
N HIS A 55 -0.33 14.50 15.90
CA HIS A 55 0.28 13.33 15.29
C HIS A 55 -0.74 12.51 14.50
N HIS A 56 -1.91 12.22 15.10
CA HIS A 56 -3.00 11.50 14.42
C HIS A 56 -3.54 12.24 13.20
N LEU A 57 -3.66 13.56 13.24
CA LEU A 57 -4.07 14.37 12.07
C LEU A 57 -3.06 14.27 10.93
N LYS A 58 -1.76 14.34 11.24
CA LYS A 58 -0.69 14.16 10.25
C LYS A 58 -0.77 12.78 9.63
N GLN A 59 -0.91 11.71 10.42
CA GLN A 59 -1.05 10.34 9.88
C GLN A 59 -2.32 10.17 9.04
N ALA A 60 -3.45 10.72 9.48
CA ALA A 60 -4.70 10.68 8.73
C ALA A 60 -4.59 11.39 7.37
N LYS A 61 -3.80 12.48 7.29
CA LYS A 61 -3.50 13.16 6.01
C LYS A 61 -2.56 12.34 5.14
N ARG A 62 -1.52 11.74 5.71
CA ARG A 62 -0.59 10.85 4.98
C ARG A 62 -1.30 9.64 4.38
N ARG A 63 -2.24 9.02 5.12
CA ARG A 63 -3.10 7.94 4.59
C ARG A 63 -3.99 8.37 3.43
N LYS A 64 -4.29 9.66 3.31
CA LYS A 64 -5.01 10.25 2.16
C LYS A 64 -4.09 10.63 1.01
N GLY A 65 -2.79 10.31 1.06
CA GLY A 65 -1.81 10.64 0.03
C GLY A 65 -1.17 12.02 0.16
N TYR A 66 -1.29 12.70 1.30
CA TYR A 66 -0.54 13.93 1.54
C TYR A 66 0.92 13.59 1.90
N GLU A 67 1.87 14.16 1.17
CA GLU A 67 3.31 14.01 1.40
C GLU A 67 3.88 15.22 2.14
N LEU A 68 4.85 15.03 3.02
CA LEU A 68 5.53 16.14 3.69
C LEU A 68 6.44 16.86 2.69
N VAL A 69 6.19 18.14 2.46
CA VAL A 69 7.02 19.02 1.60
C VAL A 69 8.17 19.61 2.40
N GLY A 70 7.94 19.95 3.66
CA GLY A 70 8.96 20.54 4.54
C GLY A 70 8.37 21.54 5.52
N ARG A 71 9.23 22.38 6.11
CA ARG A 71 8.81 23.46 7.00
C ARG A 71 8.84 24.79 6.26
N VAL A 72 7.78 25.58 6.43
CA VAL A 72 7.62 26.88 5.77
C VAL A 72 7.17 27.94 6.75
N GLN A 73 7.57 29.18 6.51
CA GLN A 73 7.00 30.32 7.22
C GLN A 73 5.78 30.85 6.48
N ILE A 74 4.66 30.97 7.21
CA ILE A 74 3.43 31.54 6.68
C ILE A 74 3.09 32.82 7.46
N ASP A 75 2.81 33.91 6.74
CA ASP A 75 2.38 35.18 7.33
C ASP A 75 0.91 35.16 7.77
N ALA A 76 0.40 36.24 8.38
CA ALA A 76 -1.00 36.29 8.84
C ALA A 76 -2.01 36.19 7.67
N ALA A 77 -1.68 36.69 6.49
CA ALA A 77 -2.53 36.69 5.30
C ALA A 77 -2.52 35.34 4.52
N GLY A 78 -1.69 34.39 4.95
CA GLY A 78 -1.56 33.06 4.37
C GLY A 78 -0.47 32.94 3.31
N ASN A 79 0.36 33.96 3.10
CA ASN A 79 1.44 33.92 2.12
C ASN A 79 2.65 33.14 2.66
N LEU A 80 3.27 32.35 1.79
CA LEU A 80 4.52 31.65 2.09
C LEU A 80 5.68 32.64 1.94
N LEU A 81 6.51 32.78 2.99
CA LEU A 81 7.57 33.80 3.06
C LEU A 81 8.98 33.28 2.75
N THR A 82 9.18 31.96 2.68
CA THR A 82 10.50 31.38 2.43
C THR A 82 10.70 31.16 0.92
N PRO A 83 11.75 31.73 0.29
CA PRO A 83 12.10 31.34 -1.07
C PRO A 83 12.55 29.88 -1.04
N ILE A 84 12.10 29.11 -2.02
CA ILE A 84 12.51 27.72 -2.22
C ILE A 84 14.00 27.75 -2.59
N GLN A 85 14.91 27.74 -1.61
CA GLN A 85 16.32 27.49 -1.85
C GLN A 85 16.46 26.01 -2.23
N GLY A 86 16.70 25.78 -3.52
CA GLY A 86 16.87 24.45 -4.11
C GLY A 86 15.82 24.06 -5.16
N VAL A 87 15.27 24.99 -5.94
CA VAL A 87 14.61 24.61 -7.21
C VAL A 87 15.67 24.53 -8.31
N THR A 88 16.46 23.44 -8.28
CA THR A 88 16.66 22.73 -9.55
C THR A 88 15.24 22.38 -10.03
N PRO A 89 14.87 22.52 -11.32
CA PRO A 89 13.58 22.01 -11.79
C PRO A 89 13.47 20.60 -11.23
N ALA A 90 12.52 20.41 -10.31
CA ALA A 90 12.47 19.20 -9.54
C ALA A 90 12.34 18.09 -10.57
N THR A 91 13.42 17.32 -10.73
CA THR A 91 13.30 15.93 -11.14
C THR A 91 12.05 15.45 -10.42
N PRO A 92 11.03 14.94 -11.13
CA PRO A 92 9.82 14.45 -10.49
C PRO A 92 10.26 13.65 -9.27
N PRO A 93 9.66 13.88 -8.08
CA PRO A 93 10.16 13.30 -6.84
C PRO A 93 10.54 11.88 -7.17
N VAL A 94 11.81 11.54 -6.96
CA VAL A 94 12.23 10.15 -7.08
C VAL A 94 11.48 9.50 -5.94
N ARG A 95 10.22 9.10 -6.21
CA ARG A 95 9.45 8.19 -5.39
C ARG A 95 10.45 7.12 -5.01
N PRO A 96 10.58 6.76 -3.71
CA PRO A 96 11.52 5.73 -3.32
C PRO A 96 11.33 4.59 -4.31
N ARG A 97 12.33 4.39 -5.18
CA ARG A 97 12.16 3.46 -6.28
C ARG A 97 11.96 2.14 -5.58
N ILE A 98 10.79 1.55 -5.72
CA ILE A 98 10.53 0.22 -5.17
C ILE A 98 11.66 -0.65 -5.74
N LYS A 99 12.51 -1.22 -4.88
CA LYS A 99 13.62 -2.10 -5.33
C LYS A 99 13.24 -3.55 -5.09
N ALA A 100 12.55 -3.81 -3.99
CA ALA A 100 11.95 -5.09 -3.67
C ALA A 100 10.70 -4.95 -2.79
N VAL A 101 9.90 -6.02 -2.81
CA VAL A 101 8.94 -6.33 -1.75
C VAL A 101 9.55 -7.41 -0.87
N TYR A 102 9.53 -7.20 0.44
CA TYR A 102 10.02 -8.13 1.44
C TYR A 102 8.86 -8.96 1.95
N TRP A 103 9.12 -10.24 2.21
CA TRP A 103 8.13 -11.14 2.76
C TRP A 103 8.73 -12.06 3.81
N SER A 104 7.88 -12.48 4.74
CA SER A 104 8.19 -13.52 5.72
C SER A 104 6.98 -14.41 5.97
N ILE A 105 7.24 -15.66 6.33
CA ILE A 105 6.24 -16.62 6.79
C ILE A 105 6.80 -17.30 8.02
N GLU A 106 6.07 -17.26 9.13
CA GLU A 106 6.45 -17.89 10.39
C GLU A 106 5.34 -18.83 10.87
N LEU A 107 5.74 -20.04 11.27
CA LEU A 107 4.87 -21.02 11.92
C LEU A 107 5.02 -20.87 13.45
N THR A 108 4.01 -20.31 14.11
CA THR A 108 4.07 -20.04 15.56
C THR A 108 3.80 -21.26 16.42
N ASN A 109 3.35 -22.38 15.82
CA ASN A 109 3.20 -23.68 16.48
C ASN A 109 3.49 -24.84 15.50
N PRO A 110 4.76 -25.01 15.10
CA PRO A 110 5.15 -25.93 14.02
C PRO A 110 5.02 -27.41 14.39
N GLY A 111 4.94 -27.73 15.70
CA GLY A 111 4.82 -29.11 16.19
C GLY A 111 3.44 -29.76 15.98
N LYS A 112 2.48 -29.05 15.37
CA LYS A 112 1.17 -29.59 15.01
C LYS A 112 1.14 -29.93 13.52
N PRO A 113 1.14 -31.22 13.12
CA PRO A 113 1.10 -31.64 11.71
C PRO A 113 -0.01 -30.96 10.90
N ALA A 114 -1.18 -30.77 11.52
CA ALA A 114 -2.33 -30.11 10.92
C ALA A 114 -2.07 -28.65 10.45
N VAL A 115 -1.08 -27.95 11.01
CA VAL A 115 -0.71 -26.59 10.55
C VAL A 115 -0.06 -26.67 9.18
N ARG A 116 0.91 -27.59 9.00
CA ARG A 116 1.59 -27.80 7.72
C ARG A 116 0.64 -28.35 6.66
N ASP A 117 -0.25 -29.27 7.02
CA ASP A 117 -1.25 -29.81 6.09
C ASP A 117 -2.17 -28.71 5.55
N ARG A 118 -2.67 -27.82 6.42
CA ARG A 118 -3.50 -26.68 6.01
C ARG A 118 -2.74 -25.70 5.13
N LEU A 119 -1.51 -25.37 5.51
CA LEU A 119 -0.64 -24.51 4.71
C LEU A 119 -0.38 -25.13 3.33
N GLY A 120 -0.01 -26.40 3.28
CA GLY A 120 0.25 -27.15 2.05
C GLY A 120 -0.96 -27.20 1.12
N ASN A 121 -2.13 -27.55 1.67
CA ASN A 121 -3.37 -27.57 0.90
C ASN A 121 -3.71 -26.20 0.31
N ARG A 122 -3.54 -25.12 1.09
CA ARG A 122 -3.83 -23.77 0.59
C ARG A 122 -2.79 -23.31 -0.45
N VAL A 123 -1.50 -23.58 -0.23
CA VAL A 123 -0.43 -23.30 -1.19
C VAL A 123 -0.72 -23.99 -2.53
N GLN A 124 -1.05 -25.30 -2.50
CA GLN A 124 -1.37 -26.05 -3.71
C GLN A 124 -2.64 -25.53 -4.43
N SER A 125 -3.68 -25.19 -3.67
CA SER A 125 -4.90 -24.58 -4.21
C SER A 125 -4.62 -23.26 -4.94
N LEU A 126 -3.87 -22.34 -4.31
CA LEU A 126 -3.52 -21.05 -4.90
C LEU A 126 -2.61 -21.20 -6.13
N ILE A 127 -1.64 -22.13 -6.10
CA ILE A 127 -0.84 -22.48 -7.28
C ILE A 127 -1.74 -22.98 -8.41
N GLY A 128 -2.72 -23.83 -8.10
CA GLY A 128 -3.71 -24.32 -9.08
C GLY A 128 -4.48 -23.19 -9.76
N LEU A 129 -4.94 -22.20 -9.00
CA LEU A 129 -5.66 -21.02 -9.52
C LEU A 129 -4.78 -20.17 -10.44
N ILE A 130 -3.53 -19.90 -10.03
CA ILE A 130 -2.56 -19.17 -10.85
C ILE A 130 -2.28 -19.92 -12.15
N LYS A 131 -2.16 -21.24 -12.08
CA LYS A 131 -1.92 -22.07 -13.26
C LYS A 131 -3.09 -22.02 -14.25
N ALA A 132 -4.31 -22.09 -13.73
CA ALA A 132 -5.53 -22.03 -14.55
C ALA A 132 -5.70 -20.68 -15.26
N ALA A 133 -5.16 -19.59 -14.70
CA ALA A 133 -5.21 -18.26 -15.30
C ALA A 133 -4.21 -18.06 -16.46
N GLY A 134 -3.23 -18.96 -16.66
CA GLY A 134 -2.27 -18.88 -17.77
C GLY A 134 -1.04 -18.00 -17.53
N ASP A 135 -0.86 -17.43 -16.33
CA ASP A 135 0.16 -16.41 -16.02
C ASP A 135 1.52 -16.97 -15.52
N ILE A 136 1.84 -18.23 -15.80
CA ILE A 136 2.95 -18.96 -15.13
C ILE A 136 4.35 -18.58 -15.66
N GLU A 137 4.51 -18.18 -16.92
CA GLU A 137 5.84 -18.08 -17.52
C GLU A 137 6.75 -17.04 -16.83
N ALA A 138 6.17 -15.93 -16.34
CA ALA A 138 6.90 -14.92 -15.56
C ALA A 138 7.09 -15.31 -14.08
N SER A 139 6.24 -16.19 -13.53
CA SER A 139 6.26 -16.55 -12.11
C SER A 139 7.35 -17.57 -11.77
N SER A 140 7.78 -18.41 -12.73
CA SER A 140 8.72 -19.53 -12.52
C SER A 140 10.09 -19.16 -11.93
N ARG A 141 10.50 -17.89 -11.99
CA ARG A 141 11.84 -17.41 -11.58
C ARG A 141 11.97 -17.05 -10.10
N TRP A 142 10.89 -17.09 -9.32
CA TRP A 142 10.94 -16.74 -7.90
C TRP A 142 11.22 -17.97 -7.03
N ASP A 143 12.38 -18.00 -6.37
CA ASP A 143 12.79 -19.11 -5.49
C ASP A 143 11.82 -19.38 -4.33
N GLY A 144 10.98 -18.40 -3.98
CA GLY A 144 9.96 -18.53 -2.93
C GLY A 144 8.99 -19.68 -3.16
N TRP A 145 8.72 -20.08 -4.41
CA TRP A 145 7.86 -21.23 -4.71
C TRP A 145 8.41 -22.52 -4.12
N ARG A 146 9.72 -22.75 -4.28
CA ARG A 146 10.38 -23.94 -3.75
C ARG A 146 10.45 -23.88 -2.23
N GLN A 147 10.83 -22.73 -1.69
CA GLN A 147 10.89 -22.54 -0.23
C GLN A 147 9.53 -22.82 0.43
N LEU A 148 8.43 -22.38 -0.17
CA LEU A 148 7.06 -22.65 0.31
C LEU A 148 6.73 -24.15 0.33
N ILE A 149 7.10 -24.89 -0.72
CA ILE A 149 6.92 -26.34 -0.76
C ILE A 149 7.75 -27.00 0.34
N ASP A 150 9.04 -26.63 0.45
CA ASP A 150 9.93 -27.16 1.47
C ASP A 150 9.40 -26.88 2.89
N LEU A 151 8.79 -25.71 3.14
CA LEU A 151 8.14 -25.39 4.42
C LEU A 151 6.92 -26.26 4.69
N THR A 152 6.21 -26.73 3.66
CA THR A 152 5.05 -27.61 3.84
C THR A 152 5.45 -29.07 4.08
N GLU A 153 6.64 -29.46 3.65
CA GLU A 153 7.11 -30.86 3.69
C GLU A 153 8.14 -31.13 4.81
N SER A 154 8.93 -30.12 5.21
CA SER A 154 10.04 -30.28 6.17
C SER A 154 9.68 -29.79 7.58
N ASP A 155 9.76 -30.70 8.55
CA ASP A 155 9.56 -30.37 9.97
C ASP A 155 10.63 -29.46 10.56
N ALA A 156 11.81 -29.35 9.92
CA ALA A 156 12.90 -28.51 10.38
C ALA A 156 12.72 -27.02 10.06
N LEU A 157 11.86 -26.68 9.10
CA LEU A 157 11.64 -25.29 8.68
C LEU A 157 10.41 -24.72 9.38
N VAL A 158 10.61 -23.62 10.11
CA VAL A 158 9.55 -22.94 10.87
C VAL A 158 9.38 -21.48 10.47
N GLU A 159 10.36 -20.93 9.76
CA GLU A 159 10.36 -19.56 9.28
C GLU A 159 10.99 -19.50 7.88
N LEU A 160 10.42 -18.67 7.02
CA LEU A 160 10.98 -18.27 5.74
C LEU A 160 10.95 -16.75 5.60
N SER A 161 11.91 -16.20 4.88
CA SER A 161 11.85 -14.82 4.44
C SER A 161 12.57 -14.64 3.11
N GLY A 162 12.21 -13.58 2.39
CA GLY A 162 12.80 -13.31 1.10
C GLY A 162 12.39 -11.99 0.49
N LYS A 163 12.70 -11.86 -0.81
CA LYS A 163 12.45 -10.65 -1.59
C LYS A 163 11.81 -10.98 -2.93
N ILE A 164 10.82 -10.20 -3.32
CA ILE A 164 10.27 -10.17 -4.67
C ILE A 164 10.88 -8.97 -5.38
N ARG A 165 11.56 -9.21 -6.50
CA ARG A 165 12.13 -8.18 -7.36
C ARG A 165 11.21 -7.96 -8.56
N GLN A 166 11.37 -6.83 -9.23
CA GLN A 166 10.59 -6.49 -10.43
C GLN A 166 10.57 -7.62 -11.46
N GLY A 167 11.73 -8.24 -11.72
CA GLY A 167 11.87 -9.34 -12.70
C GLY A 167 11.19 -10.65 -12.34
N HIS A 168 10.64 -10.80 -11.13
CA HIS A 168 9.81 -11.95 -10.75
C HIS A 168 8.32 -11.75 -11.11
N GLY A 169 7.94 -10.55 -11.56
CA GLY A 169 6.56 -10.19 -11.85
C GLY A 169 5.69 -10.04 -10.59
N VAL A 170 4.42 -9.70 -10.81
CA VAL A 170 3.44 -9.40 -9.75
C VAL A 170 2.85 -10.66 -9.08
N ILE A 171 2.94 -11.82 -9.74
CA ILE A 171 2.29 -13.07 -9.31
C ILE A 171 2.70 -13.50 -7.89
N PRO A 172 4.00 -13.49 -7.50
CA PRO A 172 4.40 -13.80 -6.12
C PRO A 172 3.72 -12.93 -5.07
N LEU A 173 3.52 -11.64 -5.37
CA LEU A 173 2.85 -10.71 -4.45
C LEU A 173 1.37 -11.11 -4.29
N LEU A 174 0.66 -11.34 -5.40
CA LEU A 174 -0.75 -11.73 -5.37
C LEU A 174 -0.93 -13.04 -4.59
N PHE A 175 -0.05 -14.00 -4.82
CA PHE A 175 -0.06 -15.27 -4.09
C PHE A 175 0.10 -15.06 -2.57
N LEU A 176 1.10 -14.29 -2.12
CA LEU A 176 1.34 -14.06 -0.70
C LEU A 176 0.20 -13.28 -0.04
N LEU A 177 -0.38 -12.30 -0.76
CA LEU A 177 -1.56 -11.59 -0.29
C LEU A 177 -2.75 -12.53 -0.08
N ALA A 178 -2.99 -13.43 -1.03
CA ALA A 178 -4.10 -14.39 -0.96
C ALA A 178 -3.87 -15.43 0.14
N LEU A 179 -2.62 -15.86 0.32
CA LEU A 179 -2.24 -16.75 1.41
C LEU A 179 -2.44 -16.07 2.78
N ARG A 180 -2.07 -14.79 2.92
CA ARG A 180 -2.32 -14.01 4.15
C ARG A 180 -3.82 -13.80 4.42
N GLN A 181 -4.60 -13.52 3.38
CA GLN A 181 -6.06 -13.37 3.50
C GLN A 181 -6.77 -14.67 3.91
N SER A 182 -6.11 -15.81 3.76
CA SER A 182 -6.65 -17.11 4.19
C SER A 182 -6.66 -17.29 5.71
N GLU A 183 -6.06 -16.35 6.46
CA GLU A 183 -6.07 -16.29 7.94
C GLU A 183 -5.77 -17.64 8.60
N LEU A 184 -4.76 -18.35 8.09
CA LEU A 184 -4.41 -19.69 8.55
C LEU A 184 -3.91 -19.63 10.01
N ASP A 185 -4.60 -20.35 10.90
CA ASP A 185 -4.21 -20.45 12.30
C ASP A 185 -2.76 -20.92 12.48
N ASN A 186 -2.00 -20.17 13.28
CA ASN A 186 -0.58 -20.40 13.58
C ASN A 186 0.39 -20.19 12.40
N VAL A 187 -0.04 -19.46 11.37
CA VAL A 187 0.81 -18.99 10.28
C VAL A 187 0.77 -17.47 10.25
N GLN A 188 1.92 -16.82 10.45
CA GLN A 188 2.07 -15.38 10.31
C GLN A 188 2.73 -15.06 8.98
N ILE A 189 2.16 -14.12 8.21
CA ILE A 189 2.68 -13.74 6.90
C ILE A 189 2.91 -12.23 6.87
N GLY A 190 4.18 -11.83 6.81
CA GLY A 190 4.60 -10.44 6.68
C GLY A 190 4.83 -10.09 5.21
N ILE A 191 4.32 -8.93 4.77
CA ILE A 191 4.58 -8.39 3.42
C ILE A 191 4.83 -6.89 3.57
N ALA A 192 6.00 -6.42 3.17
CA ALA A 192 6.41 -5.04 3.38
C ALA A 192 7.23 -4.46 2.21
N GLY A 193 7.16 -3.15 2.03
CA GLY A 193 8.05 -2.38 1.15
C GLY A 193 9.37 -1.99 1.82
N GLU A 194 10.21 -1.23 1.10
CA GLU A 194 11.56 -0.80 1.55
C GLU A 194 11.58 -0.02 2.88
N GLU A 195 10.50 0.69 3.24
CA GLU A 195 10.42 1.46 4.50
C GLU A 195 9.69 0.70 5.61
N ALA A 196 9.67 -0.64 5.55
CA ALA A 196 8.88 -1.50 6.44
C ALA A 196 7.37 -1.16 6.44
N ARG A 197 6.90 -0.46 5.40
CA ARG A 197 5.48 -0.21 5.18
C ARG A 197 4.83 -1.54 4.85
N GLU A 198 3.86 -1.94 5.66
CA GLU A 198 3.03 -3.11 5.39
C GLU A 198 2.23 -2.92 4.10
N ILE A 199 2.27 -3.95 3.25
CA ILE A 199 1.51 -4.01 2.01
C ILE A 199 0.28 -4.86 2.30
N GLY A 200 -0.90 -4.24 2.18
CA GLY A 200 -2.17 -4.76 2.68
C GLY A 200 -3.17 -5.08 1.57
N ASP A 201 -3.91 -4.04 1.18
CA ASP A 201 -4.97 -4.06 0.17
C ASP A 201 -4.40 -3.70 -1.20
N LEU A 202 -4.57 -4.56 -2.20
CA LEU A 202 -4.11 -4.33 -3.57
C LEU A 202 -4.60 -3.01 -4.17
N LYS A 203 -5.81 -2.54 -3.78
CA LYS A 203 -6.38 -1.26 -4.24
C LYS A 203 -5.62 -0.04 -3.72
N ALA A 204 -4.91 -0.19 -2.59
CA ALA A 204 -4.09 0.86 -2.00
C ALA A 204 -2.66 0.90 -2.58
N GLU A 205 -2.36 0.05 -3.57
CA GLU A 205 -1.00 -0.19 -4.07
C GLU A 205 -0.81 0.07 -5.58
N PRO A 206 -1.35 1.17 -6.16
CA PRO A 206 -1.23 1.42 -7.60
C PRO A 206 0.22 1.64 -8.05
N GLU A 207 1.07 2.20 -7.18
CA GLU A 207 2.49 2.43 -7.49
C GLU A 207 3.30 1.14 -7.52
N LEU A 208 2.94 0.17 -6.67
CA LEU A 208 3.57 -1.14 -6.61
C LEU A 208 3.20 -1.98 -7.85
N LEU A 209 1.94 -1.93 -8.27
CA LEU A 209 1.49 -2.55 -9.51
C LEU A 209 2.21 -1.96 -10.72
N ALA A 210 2.27 -0.62 -10.80
CA ALA A 210 3.00 0.08 -11.85
C ALA A 210 4.49 -0.28 -11.87
N TRP A 211 5.11 -0.48 -10.69
CA TRP A 211 6.50 -0.94 -10.59
C TRP A 211 6.69 -2.33 -11.20
N PHE A 212 5.74 -3.25 -11.03
CA PHE A 212 5.75 -4.55 -11.72
C PHE A 212 5.42 -4.46 -13.22
N GLY A 213 5.15 -3.27 -13.76
CA GLY A 213 4.75 -3.08 -15.15
C GLY A 213 3.31 -3.51 -15.44
N THR A 214 2.45 -3.48 -14.43
CA THR A 214 1.03 -3.84 -14.53
C THR A 214 0.14 -2.79 -13.86
N ASP A 215 -1.16 -3.02 -13.85
CA ASP A 215 -2.14 -2.21 -13.14
C ASP A 215 -3.24 -3.08 -12.54
N LEU A 216 -4.14 -2.47 -11.77
CA LEU A 216 -5.20 -3.18 -11.06
C LEU A 216 -6.17 -3.88 -12.02
N GLU A 217 -6.39 -3.34 -13.21
CA GLU A 217 -7.32 -3.91 -14.19
C GLU A 217 -6.72 -5.12 -14.90
N SER A 218 -5.42 -5.05 -15.18
CA SER A 218 -4.66 -6.14 -15.80
C SER A 218 -4.57 -7.35 -14.89
N VAL A 219 -4.39 -7.16 -13.58
CA VAL A 219 -4.34 -8.26 -12.60
C VAL A 219 -5.71 -8.68 -12.07
N ARG A 220 -6.78 -7.94 -12.40
CA ARG A 220 -8.12 -8.15 -11.85
C ARG A 220 -8.64 -9.58 -12.01
N PRO A 221 -8.58 -10.23 -13.18
CA PRO A 221 -9.12 -11.58 -13.34
C PRO A 221 -8.50 -12.57 -12.36
N LEU A 222 -7.18 -12.50 -12.19
CA LEU A 222 -6.46 -13.35 -11.25
C LEU A 222 -6.71 -12.92 -9.79
N ALA A 223 -6.75 -11.61 -9.51
CA ALA A 223 -7.03 -11.11 -8.17
C ALA A 223 -8.45 -11.46 -7.69
N GLU A 224 -9.44 -11.52 -8.58
CA GLU A 224 -10.78 -12.01 -8.29
C GLU A 224 -10.78 -13.53 -8.07
N ALA A 225 -10.06 -14.30 -8.90
CA ALA A 225 -9.91 -15.75 -8.70
C ALA A 225 -9.19 -16.11 -7.39
N LEU A 226 -8.28 -15.25 -6.92
CA LEU A 226 -7.57 -15.37 -5.66
C LEU A 226 -8.30 -14.73 -4.47
N GLU A 227 -9.54 -14.26 -4.67
CA GLU A 227 -10.40 -13.64 -3.63
C GLU A 227 -9.86 -12.33 -3.03
N LEU A 228 -8.82 -11.75 -3.65
CA LEU A 228 -8.23 -10.45 -3.29
C LEU A 228 -9.15 -9.27 -3.66
N LEU A 229 -9.99 -9.46 -4.68
CA LEU A 229 -10.97 -8.49 -5.13
C LEU A 229 -12.35 -9.15 -5.21
N GLN A 230 -13.39 -8.38 -4.89
CA GLN A 230 -14.74 -8.83 -5.17
C GLN A 230 -15.00 -8.83 -6.68
N PRO A 231 -15.66 -9.89 -7.21
CA PRO A 231 -16.06 -9.94 -8.60
C PRO A 231 -16.91 -8.72 -8.97
N ARG A 232 -16.66 -8.15 -10.14
CA ARG A 232 -17.54 -7.12 -10.67
C ARG A 232 -18.91 -7.72 -10.96
N ILE A 233 -19.97 -7.00 -10.56
CA ILE A 233 -21.33 -7.32 -10.97
C ILE A 233 -21.40 -7.18 -12.48
N ASN A 234 -21.52 -8.30 -13.18
CA ASN A 234 -21.69 -8.31 -14.62
C ASN A 234 -23.18 -8.12 -14.92
N LEU A 235 -23.59 -6.89 -15.22
CA LEU A 235 -25.01 -6.58 -15.49
C LEU A 235 -25.55 -7.29 -16.74
N THR A 236 -24.69 -7.74 -17.65
CA THR A 236 -25.06 -8.51 -18.85
C THR A 236 -25.53 -9.92 -18.55
N THR A 237 -25.11 -10.54 -17.42
CA THR A 237 -25.65 -11.85 -17.00
C THR A 237 -26.97 -11.75 -16.25
N LEU A 238 -27.34 -10.55 -15.77
CA LEU A 238 -28.62 -10.30 -15.08
C LEU A 238 -29.78 -9.98 -16.03
N VAL A 239 -29.49 -9.59 -17.28
CA VAL A 239 -30.52 -9.23 -18.28
C VAL A 239 -30.96 -10.44 -19.13
N GLY A 240 -30.28 -11.58 -18.99
CA GLY A 240 -30.51 -12.76 -19.84
C GLY A 240 -31.70 -13.66 -19.49
N ASP A 241 -32.25 -13.57 -18.27
CA ASP A 241 -33.08 -14.68 -17.74
C ASP A 241 -34.52 -14.33 -17.34
N ASN A 242 -35.04 -13.11 -17.58
CA ASN A 242 -36.44 -12.84 -17.20
C ASN A 242 -37.13 -11.63 -17.86
N PHE A 243 -37.17 -11.56 -19.18
CA PHE A 243 -38.11 -10.67 -19.88
C PHE A 243 -38.77 -11.39 -21.07
N TYR A 244 -39.69 -12.30 -20.77
CA TYR A 244 -40.81 -12.62 -21.65
C TYR A 244 -42.09 -12.18 -20.96
N PHE A 245 -42.68 -11.07 -21.43
CA PHE A 245 -44.08 -10.72 -21.24
C PHE A 245 -44.87 -11.20 -22.45
#